data_AF-A0A975FVN2-F1
#
_entry.id   AF-A0A975FVN2-F1
#
_cell.length_a   1.000
_cell.length_b   1.000
_cell.length_c   1.000
_cell.angle_alpha   90.00
_cell.angle_beta   90.00
_cell.angle_gamma   90.00
#
_symmetry.space_group_name_H-M   'P 1'
#
loop_
_entity.id
_entity.type
_entity.pdbx_description
1 polymer ?
#
loop_
_entity_poly.entity_id
_entity_poly.type
_entity_poly.pdbx_seq_one_letter_code
_entity_poly.pdbx_strand_id
1 'polypeptide(L)'
;MMARKKIIMNVEKTDTGFSAYALDYPIFTTAQSIPELINSAYESTEFYFEDKNVKVEPNDIRFEIDFKQFFKYYKVLNAKFLAEKIGMNATLLSQYVSGTKKPSQKQTEKILDGIHQIGQELSGINLLQTA
;
A
#
# COMPACT_ATOMS: atom_id res chain seq x y z
N MET A 1 -6.69 -15.97 -25.07
CA MET A 1 -6.79 -16.48 -23.69
C MET A 1 -7.54 -15.45 -22.86
N MET A 2 -8.52 -15.83 -22.04
CA MET A 2 -9.11 -14.88 -21.08
C MET A 2 -8.04 -14.47 -20.08
N ALA A 3 -7.90 -13.17 -19.81
CA ALA A 3 -7.01 -12.69 -18.76
C ALA A 3 -7.46 -13.27 -17.41
N ARG A 4 -6.55 -13.95 -16.69
CA ARG A 4 -6.82 -14.37 -15.32
C ARG A 4 -7.13 -13.13 -14.48
N LYS A 5 -8.19 -13.20 -13.66
CA LYS A 5 -8.54 -12.11 -12.74
C LYS A 5 -7.41 -11.97 -11.72
N LYS A 6 -6.78 -10.80 -11.66
CA LYS A 6 -5.72 -10.52 -10.67
C LYS A 6 -6.30 -10.57 -9.26
N ILE A 7 -5.56 -11.18 -8.34
CA ILE A 7 -5.84 -11.18 -6.90
C ILE A 7 -5.36 -9.83 -6.36
N ILE A 8 -6.26 -9.06 -5.76
CA ILE A 8 -5.91 -7.77 -5.17
C ILE A 8 -5.77 -7.97 -3.66
N MET A 9 -4.55 -7.77 -3.16
CA MET A 9 -4.20 -7.75 -1.74
C MET A 9 -4.19 -6.30 -1.25
N ASN A 10 -5.13 -5.94 -0.39
CA ASN A 10 -5.14 -4.63 0.27
C ASN A 10 -4.14 -4.67 1.43
N VAL A 11 -3.29 -3.67 1.52
CA VAL A 11 -2.20 -3.53 2.50
C VAL A 11 -2.55 -2.42 3.47
N GLU A 12 -2.41 -2.71 4.76
CA GLU A 12 -2.68 -1.78 5.85
C GLU A 12 -1.49 -1.73 6.82
N LYS A 13 -1.32 -0.58 7.48
CA LYS A 13 -0.39 -0.42 8.60
C LYS A 13 -1.04 -0.90 9.89
N THR A 14 -0.32 -1.68 10.68
CA THR A 14 -0.73 -2.09 12.04
C THR A 14 0.22 -1.51 13.09
N ASP A 15 -0.07 -1.67 14.38
CA ASP A 15 0.82 -1.19 15.45
C ASP A 15 2.17 -1.94 15.46
N THR A 16 2.18 -3.21 15.03
CA THR A 16 3.37 -4.10 15.07
C THR A 16 4.02 -4.32 13.70
N GLY A 17 3.45 -3.78 12.62
CA GLY A 17 3.93 -4.07 11.27
C GLY A 17 2.89 -3.69 10.22
N PHE A 18 2.51 -4.67 9.42
CA PHE A 18 1.57 -4.54 8.30
C PHE A 18 0.67 -5.77 8.20
N SER A 19 -0.48 -5.60 7.56
CA SER A 19 -1.36 -6.69 7.13
C SER A 19 -1.60 -6.62 5.63
N ALA A 20 -1.89 -7.77 5.02
CA ALA A 20 -2.33 -7.87 3.63
C ALA A 20 -3.50 -8.85 3.54
N TYR A 21 -4.56 -8.50 2.80
CA TYR A 21 -5.74 -9.37 2.63
C TYR A 21 -6.44 -9.21 1.29
N ALA A 22 -7.00 -10.30 0.78
CA ALA A 22 -7.86 -10.31 -0.39
C ALA A 22 -9.34 -10.14 0.00
N LEU A 23 -10.12 -9.44 -0.83
CA LEU A 23 -11.57 -9.33 -0.64
C LEU A 23 -12.34 -10.51 -1.25
N ASP A 24 -11.84 -11.02 -2.36
CA ASP A 24 -12.49 -12.08 -3.14
C ASP A 24 -12.12 -13.50 -2.63
N TYR A 25 -11.14 -13.60 -1.74
CA TYR A 25 -10.59 -14.86 -1.26
C TYR A 25 -10.29 -14.76 0.24
N PRO A 26 -10.45 -15.84 1.03
CA PRO A 26 -10.10 -15.89 2.45
C PRO A 26 -8.57 -16.01 2.63
N ILE A 27 -7.83 -15.08 2.04
CA ILE A 27 -6.37 -15.00 2.09
C ILE A 27 -6.02 -13.73 2.85
N PHE A 28 -5.29 -13.88 3.96
CA PHE A 28 -4.80 -12.78 4.76
C PHE A 28 -3.50 -13.16 5.45
N THR A 29 -2.65 -12.18 5.72
CA THR A 29 -1.38 -12.36 6.40
C THR A 29 -0.93 -11.09 7.12
N THR A 30 0.07 -11.20 7.98
CA THR A 30 0.69 -10.09 8.71
C THR A 30 2.19 -10.28 8.80
N ALA A 31 2.95 -9.18 8.80
CA ALA A 31 4.40 -9.22 8.93
C ALA A 31 4.93 -7.90 9.52
N GLN A 32 6.17 -7.90 10.02
CA GLN A 32 6.76 -6.68 10.61
C GLN A 32 7.26 -5.71 9.54
N SER A 33 7.61 -6.22 8.36
CA SER A 33 8.14 -5.44 7.23
C SER A 33 7.38 -5.71 5.93
N ILE A 34 7.42 -4.76 4.99
CA ILE A 34 6.81 -4.92 3.66
C ILE A 34 7.40 -6.11 2.87
N PRO A 35 8.72 -6.34 2.84
CA PRO A 35 9.27 -7.51 2.15
C PRO A 35 8.78 -8.84 2.72
N GLU A 36 8.76 -8.96 4.05
CA GLU A 36 8.22 -10.14 4.74
C GLU A 36 6.73 -10.30 4.44
N LEU A 37 5.96 -9.20 4.45
CA LEU A 37 4.54 -9.22 4.13
C LEU A 37 4.26 -9.75 2.73
N ILE A 38 5.05 -9.33 1.74
CA ILE A 38 4.91 -9.77 0.35
C ILE A 38 5.19 -11.27 0.24
N ASN A 39 6.26 -11.75 0.88
CA ASN A 39 6.58 -13.18 0.89
C ASN A 39 5.46 -14.01 1.53
N SER A 40 5.01 -13.62 2.73
CA SER A 40 3.92 -14.31 3.41
C SER A 40 2.60 -14.24 2.65
N ALA A 41 2.36 -13.18 1.87
CA ALA A 41 1.18 -13.07 1.02
C ALA A 41 1.24 -14.04 -0.17
N TYR A 42 2.42 -14.25 -0.75
CA TYR A 42 2.62 -15.28 -1.78
C TYR A 42 2.40 -16.68 -1.21
N GLU A 43 3.01 -17.01 -0.08
CA GLU A 43 2.83 -18.30 0.60
C GLU A 43 1.35 -18.55 0.96
N SER A 44 0.68 -17.55 1.54
CA SER A 44 -0.74 -17.67 1.91
C SER A 44 -1.64 -17.85 0.69
N THR A 45 -1.27 -17.24 -0.45
CA THR A 45 -2.01 -17.39 -1.70
C THR A 45 -1.78 -18.78 -2.30
N GLU A 46 -0.54 -19.25 -2.35
CA GLU A 46 -0.19 -20.59 -2.82
C GLU A 46 -0.92 -21.66 -2.00
N PHE A 47 -0.86 -21.56 -0.66
CA PHE A 47 -1.55 -22.46 0.26
C PHE A 47 -3.07 -22.52 -0.01
N TYR A 48 -3.72 -21.38 -0.26
CA TYR A 48 -5.15 -21.37 -0.55
C TYR A 48 -5.52 -22.06 -1.87
N PHE A 49 -4.64 -22.03 -2.88
CA PHE A 49 -4.93 -22.59 -4.20
C PHE A 49 -4.40 -24.02 -4.43
N GLU A 50 -3.62 -24.57 -3.50
CA GLU A 50 -3.05 -25.92 -3.55
C GLU A 50 -4.13 -26.98 -3.84
N ASP A 51 -5.16 -27.07 -3.00
CA ASP A 51 -6.27 -28.04 -3.15
C ASP A 51 -7.20 -27.75 -4.35
N LYS A 52 -7.04 -26.58 -4.98
CA LYS A 52 -7.86 -26.16 -6.13
C LYS A 52 -7.18 -26.48 -7.45
N ASN A 53 -5.95 -27.02 -7.42
CA ASN A 53 -5.13 -27.29 -8.59
C ASN A 53 -4.97 -26.06 -9.51
N VAL A 54 -4.93 -24.87 -8.90
CA VAL A 54 -4.73 -23.59 -9.59
C VAL A 54 -3.33 -23.08 -9.26
N LYS A 55 -2.45 -23.06 -10.26
CA LYS A 55 -1.15 -22.39 -10.10
C LYS A 55 -1.33 -20.89 -10.17
N VAL A 56 -0.88 -20.16 -9.15
CA VAL A 56 -0.85 -18.70 -9.09
C VAL A 56 0.60 -18.24 -9.17
N GLU A 57 0.89 -17.29 -10.07
CA GLU A 57 2.22 -16.70 -10.20
C GLU A 57 2.24 -15.33 -9.50
N PRO A 58 3.42 -14.81 -9.08
CA PRO A 58 3.51 -13.48 -8.44
C PRO A 58 2.83 -12.35 -9.22
N ASN A 59 2.88 -12.39 -10.56
CA ASN A 59 2.24 -11.39 -11.44
C ASN A 59 0.71 -11.42 -11.43
N ASP A 60 0.11 -12.51 -10.92
CA ASP A 60 -1.34 -12.63 -10.70
C ASP A 60 -1.78 -11.90 -9.43
N ILE A 61 -0.85 -11.49 -8.57
CA ILE A 61 -1.11 -10.80 -7.31
C ILE A 61 -0.73 -9.32 -7.45
N ARG A 62 -1.64 -8.44 -7.03
CA ARG A 62 -1.43 -6.99 -6.98
C ARG A 62 -1.63 -6.49 -5.56
N PHE A 63 -0.68 -5.72 -5.06
CA PHE A 63 -0.80 -5.05 -3.76
C PHE A 63 -1.35 -3.64 -3.94
N GLU A 64 -2.30 -3.27 -3.09
CA GLU A 64 -2.89 -1.93 -3.03
C GLU A 64 -2.86 -1.41 -1.60
N ILE A 65 -2.34 -0.22 -1.38
CA ILE A 65 -2.40 0.40 -0.05
C ILE A 65 -3.81 0.96 0.17
N ASP A 66 -4.39 0.68 1.34
CA ASP A 66 -5.57 1.39 1.80
C ASP A 66 -5.16 2.79 2.28
N PHE A 67 -5.31 3.80 1.41
CA PHE A 67 -4.99 5.18 1.76
C PHE A 67 -5.89 5.76 2.86
N LYS A 68 -7.12 5.28 3.03
CA LYS A 68 -7.98 5.74 4.12
C LYS A 68 -7.42 5.26 5.46
N GLN A 69 -7.03 3.99 5.54
CA GLN A 69 -6.38 3.43 6.72
C GLN A 69 -5.03 4.11 6.96
N PHE A 70 -4.21 4.26 5.92
CA PHE A 70 -2.88 4.86 6.00
C PHE A 70 -2.91 6.28 6.57
N PHE A 71 -3.75 7.17 6.02
CA PHE A 71 -3.86 8.56 6.51
C PHE A 71 -4.54 8.66 7.89
N LYS A 72 -5.39 7.69 8.25
CA LYS A 72 -5.93 7.59 9.62
C LYS A 72 -4.83 7.23 10.63
N TYR A 73 -3.90 6.36 10.24
CA TYR A 73 -2.76 5.97 11.06
C TYR A 73 -1.73 7.11 11.17
N TYR A 74 -1.29 7.65 10.03
CA TYR A 74 -0.30 8.72 9.95
C TYR A 74 -0.95 10.11 9.96
N LYS A 75 -1.62 10.47 11.06
CA LYS A 75 -2.33 11.76 11.20
C LYS A 75 -1.46 13.00 11.01
N VAL A 76 -0.14 12.84 11.12
CA VAL A 76 0.85 13.90 10.85
C VAL A 76 0.87 14.30 9.37
N LEU A 77 0.45 13.43 8.46
CA LEU A 77 0.43 13.71 7.03
C LEU A 77 -0.78 14.56 6.65
N ASN A 78 -0.50 15.75 6.12
CA ASN A 78 -1.52 16.63 5.58
C ASN A 78 -1.79 16.29 4.10
N ALA A 79 -2.95 15.70 3.82
CA ALA A 79 -3.34 15.32 2.47
C ALA A 79 -3.39 16.51 1.49
N LYS A 80 -3.84 17.69 1.94
CA LYS A 80 -3.89 18.88 1.07
C LYS A 80 -2.49 19.32 0.66
N PHE A 81 -1.57 19.40 1.61
CA PHE A 81 -0.18 19.75 1.34
C PHE A 81 0.50 18.71 0.44
N LEU A 82 0.27 17.41 0.69
CA LEU A 82 0.80 16.37 -0.19
C LEU A 82 0.28 16.52 -1.62
N ALA A 83 -1.02 16.80 -1.81
CA ALA A 83 -1.60 17.03 -3.12
C ALA A 83 -0.92 18.20 -3.86
N GLU A 84 -0.70 19.32 -3.17
CA GLU A 84 0.01 20.48 -3.72
C GLU A 84 1.45 20.12 -4.12
N LYS A 85 2.20 19.45 -3.23
CA LYS A 85 3.59 19.05 -3.46
C LYS A 85 3.74 18.15 -4.70
N ILE A 86 2.84 17.18 -4.88
CA ILE A 86 2.90 16.27 -6.02
C ILE A 86 2.16 16.81 -7.25
N GLY A 87 1.54 18.00 -7.19
CA GLY A 87 0.71 18.52 -8.29
C GLY A 87 -0.48 17.59 -8.61
N MET A 88 -1.15 17.08 -7.59
CA MET A 88 -2.41 16.34 -7.69
C MET A 88 -3.56 17.27 -7.28
N ASN A 89 -4.73 17.06 -7.88
CA ASN A 89 -5.94 17.75 -7.43
C ASN A 89 -6.25 17.36 -5.97
N ALA A 90 -6.32 18.34 -5.06
CA ALA A 90 -6.54 18.09 -3.63
C ALA A 90 -7.89 17.41 -3.32
N THR A 91 -8.93 17.70 -4.11
CA THR A 91 -10.23 17.01 -3.98
C THR A 91 -10.11 15.55 -4.37
N LEU A 92 -9.36 15.24 -5.42
CA LEU A 92 -9.10 13.86 -5.84
C LEU A 92 -8.35 13.07 -4.76
N LEU A 93 -7.29 13.64 -4.17
CA LEU A 93 -6.58 12.98 -3.08
C LEU A 93 -7.48 12.82 -1.84
N SER A 94 -8.31 13.82 -1.51
CA SER A 94 -9.30 13.70 -0.43
C SER A 94 -10.32 12.58 -0.68
N GLN A 95 -10.72 12.34 -1.94
CA GLN A 95 -11.58 11.20 -2.30
C GLN A 95 -10.89 9.84 -2.07
N TYR A 96 -9.56 9.76 -2.27
CA TYR A 96 -8.79 8.55 -1.94
C TYR A 96 -8.65 8.36 -0.44
N VAL A 97 -8.31 9.44 0.29
CA VAL A 97 -8.15 9.43 1.76
C VAL A 97 -9.46 9.13 2.49
N SER A 98 -10.62 9.53 1.93
CA SER A 98 -11.93 9.16 2.49
C SER A 98 -12.37 7.73 2.14
N GLY A 99 -11.69 7.08 1.19
CA GLY A 99 -12.07 5.79 0.61
C GLY A 99 -13.25 5.86 -0.36
N THR A 100 -13.67 7.07 -0.78
CA THR A 100 -14.75 7.27 -1.76
C THR A 100 -14.34 6.82 -3.16
N LYS A 101 -13.04 6.96 -3.49
CA LYS A 101 -12.45 6.46 -4.72
C LYS A 101 -11.21 5.63 -4.44
N LYS A 102 -10.91 4.70 -5.34
CA LYS A 102 -9.62 4.00 -5.38
C LYS A 102 -8.70 4.62 -6.44
N PRO A 103 -7.44 4.94 -6.10
CA PRO A 103 -6.48 5.42 -7.09
C PRO A 103 -6.09 4.33 -8.08
N SER A 104 -5.71 4.72 -9.29
CA SER A 104 -5.03 3.83 -10.23
C SER A 104 -3.59 3.60 -9.79
N GLN A 105 -2.91 2.59 -10.35
CA GLN A 105 -1.50 2.30 -10.05
C GLN A 105 -0.60 3.55 -10.20
N LYS A 106 -0.73 4.27 -11.31
CA LYS A 106 0.03 5.51 -11.55
C LYS A 106 -0.23 6.59 -10.50
N GLN A 107 -1.46 6.69 -9.99
CA GLN A 107 -1.80 7.66 -8.93
C GLN A 107 -1.26 7.18 -7.59
N THR A 108 -1.32 5.89 -7.29
CA THR A 108 -0.72 5.29 -6.09
C THR A 108 0.79 5.54 -6.06
N GLU A 109 1.50 5.24 -7.15
CA GLU A 109 2.94 5.51 -7.30
C GLU A 109 3.25 6.99 -7.02
N LYS A 110 2.51 7.89 -7.68
CA LYS A 110 2.67 9.34 -7.49
C LYS A 110 2.46 9.79 -6.03
N ILE A 111 1.51 9.21 -5.31
CA ILE A 111 1.24 9.52 -3.90
C ILE A 111 2.39 9.00 -3.03
N LEU A 112 2.84 7.77 -3.25
CA LEU A 112 3.93 7.15 -2.50
C LEU A 112 5.25 7.89 -2.70
N ASP A 113 5.56 8.29 -3.94
CA ASP A 113 6.75 9.08 -4.25
C ASP A 113 6.75 10.40 -3.47
N GLY A 114 5.60 11.09 -3.41
CA GLY A 114 5.46 12.30 -2.60
C GLY A 114 5.67 12.07 -1.10
N ILE A 115 5.16 10.95 -0.56
CA ILE A 115 5.37 10.56 0.84
C ILE A 115 6.85 10.26 1.09
N HIS A 116 7.51 9.52 0.20
CA HIS A 116 8.93 9.22 0.31
C HIS A 116 9.80 10.48 0.25
N GLN A 117 9.48 11.43 -0.64
CA GLN A 117 10.18 12.71 -0.71
C GLN A 117 10.05 13.51 0.60
N ILE A 118 8.84 13.59 1.17
CA ILE A 118 8.64 14.24 2.47
C ILE A 118 9.44 13.52 3.56
N GLY A 119 9.42 12.19 3.58
CA GLY A 119 10.21 11.40 4.53
C GLY A 119 11.71 11.68 4.43
N GLN A 120 12.24 11.76 3.21
CA GLN A 120 13.65 12.10 2.96
C GLN A 120 13.98 13.52 3.43
N GLU A 121 13.15 14.51 3.08
CA GLU A 121 13.31 15.90 3.52
C GLU A 121 13.35 16.02 5.04
N LEU A 122 12.44 15.35 5.75
CA LEU A 122 12.40 15.33 7.20
C LEU A 122 13.63 14.63 7.81
N SER A 123 14.03 13.48 7.24
CA SER A 123 15.21 12.74 7.72
C SER A 123 16.53 13.46 7.47
N GLY A 124 16.57 14.36 6.49
CA GLY A 124 17.76 15.13 6.13
C GLY A 124 18.06 16.31 7.07
N ILE A 125 17.14 16.65 7.99
CA ILE A 125 17.34 17.76 8.93
C ILE A 125 18.38 17.36 9.99
N ASN A 126 19.65 17.68 9.75
CA ASN A 126 20.76 17.47 10.68
C ASN A 126 21.32 18.82 11.14
N LEU A 127 20.84 19.31 12.29
CA LEU A 127 21.26 20.59 12.86
C LEU A 127 22.39 20.46 13.89
N LEU A 128 22.63 19.24 14.39
CA LEU A 128 23.66 18.97 15.40
C LEU A 128 24.88 18.37 14.69
N GLN A 129 25.88 19.22 14.42
CA GLN A 129 27.23 18.72 14.14
C GLN A 129 27.80 18.23 15.47
N THR A 130 27.84 16.91 15.66
CA THR A 130 28.70 16.34 16.71
C THR A 130 30.14 16.63 16.29
N ALA A 131 30.82 17.46 17.08
CA ALA A 131 32.27 17.69 16.98
C ALA A 131 33.05 16.40 17.24
#